data_AF-X0ZUR6-F1
#
_entry.id   AF-X0ZUR6-F1
#
_cell.length_a   1.000
_cell.length_b   1.000
_cell.length_c   1.000
_cell.angle_alpha   90.00
_cell.angle_beta   90.00
_cell.angle_gamma   90.00
#
_symmetry.space_group_name_H-M   'P 1'
#
loop_
_entity.id
_entity.type
_entity.pdbx_description
1 polymer ?
#
loop_
_entity_poly.entity_id
_entity_poly.type
_entity_poly.pdbx_seq_one_letter_code
_entity_poly.pdbx_strand_id
1 'polypeptide(L)'
;MEILDAKITDMEPKTRQLNVWSCYRGNLEDIADSDTYTIKLGIIKREEYNFEEVVKNLDENKISCEKLSEDGDITYVILAYHNQYKKGAEEYLASISFEEAEITGYRGTIEGNLAKIKKIIDFNRNRKKRLLAEIRKISSQYEEALTVYLDYIENNLEIEQAIESGFSTDSVSFHTAWVKKEDKKKIISTVESFKSTRVIEIQPDEDEDVPVILENKPLFRPFEIVVDLYGVPRYFEIDPTPFVSLFFAVFFGLCLMDAGYGFILAILTLIF
;
A
#
# COMPACT_ATOMS: atom_id res chain seq x y z
N MET A 1 -9.09 8.90 5.50
CA MET A 1 -7.67 9.27 5.27
C MET A 1 -7.41 9.45 3.78
N GLU A 2 -7.77 8.46 2.96
CA GLU A 2 -7.71 8.52 1.49
C GLU A 2 -8.33 9.77 0.88
N ILE A 3 -9.46 10.25 1.38
CA ILE A 3 -10.11 11.48 0.89
C ILE A 3 -9.22 12.72 1.09
N LEU A 4 -8.47 12.81 2.19
CA LEU A 4 -7.57 13.94 2.45
C LEU A 4 -6.32 13.85 1.59
N ASP A 5 -5.81 12.64 1.37
CA ASP A 5 -4.65 12.40 0.51
C ASP A 5 -5.00 12.67 -0.96
N ALA A 6 -6.14 12.19 -1.44
CA ALA A 6 -6.65 12.50 -2.77
C ALA A 6 -6.79 14.02 -2.99
N LYS A 7 -7.28 14.76 -1.99
CA LYS A 7 -7.36 16.24 -2.05
C LYS A 7 -6.00 16.92 -2.11
N ILE A 8 -4.98 16.40 -1.42
CA ILE A 8 -3.63 16.96 -1.48
C ILE A 8 -3.00 16.64 -2.85
N THR A 9 -3.11 15.39 -3.29
CA THR A 9 -2.58 14.93 -4.58
C THR A 9 -3.23 15.64 -5.77
N ASP A 10 -4.54 15.94 -5.73
CA ASP A 10 -5.23 16.73 -6.76
C ASP A 10 -4.75 18.20 -6.82
N MET A 11 -4.24 18.75 -5.72
CA MET A 11 -3.75 20.13 -5.66
C MET A 11 -2.29 20.27 -6.11
N GLU A 12 -1.50 19.20 -6.09
CA GLU A 12 -0.11 19.21 -6.59
C GLU A 12 0.02 19.55 -8.08
N PRO A 13 -0.73 18.93 -9.02
CA PRO A 13 -0.66 19.29 -10.44
C PRO A 13 -1.12 20.73 -10.69
N LYS A 14 -2.17 21.19 -9.99
CA LYS A 14 -2.64 22.59 -10.05
C LYS A 14 -1.58 23.58 -9.57
N THR A 15 -0.82 23.23 -8.53
CA THR A 15 0.31 24.03 -8.04
C THR A 15 1.43 24.07 -9.07
N ARG A 16 1.77 22.94 -9.69
CA ARG A 16 2.81 22.87 -10.74
C ARG A 16 2.43 23.71 -11.95
N GLN A 17 1.19 23.58 -12.43
CA GLN A 17 0.68 24.36 -13.56
C GLN A 17 0.74 25.86 -13.30
N LEU A 18 0.36 26.34 -12.11
CA LEU A 18 0.43 27.77 -11.76
C LEU A 18 1.87 28.25 -11.51
N ASN A 19 2.76 27.41 -10.98
CA ASN A 19 4.16 27.77 -10.73
C ASN A 19 4.92 28.09 -12.03
N VAL A 20 4.60 27.38 -13.12
CA VAL A 20 5.18 27.63 -14.45
C VAL A 20 4.97 29.09 -14.89
N TRP A 21 3.81 29.67 -14.56
CA TRP A 21 3.45 31.04 -14.92
C TRP A 21 3.80 32.06 -13.83
N SER A 22 4.54 31.67 -12.78
CA SER A 22 4.85 32.54 -11.63
C SER A 22 5.59 33.84 -11.99
N CYS A 23 6.25 33.90 -13.15
CA CYS A 23 6.90 35.10 -13.68
C CYS A 23 5.90 36.19 -14.09
N TYR A 24 4.63 35.83 -14.38
CA TYR A 24 3.59 36.79 -14.74
C TYR A 24 2.99 37.45 -13.49
N ARG A 25 3.13 38.77 -13.41
CA ARG A 25 2.69 39.59 -12.26
C ARG A 25 1.35 40.30 -12.45
N GLY A 26 0.76 40.23 -13.65
CA GLY A 26 -0.54 40.84 -13.96
C GLY A 26 -1.72 40.06 -13.38
N ASN A 27 -2.94 40.59 -13.54
CA ASN A 27 -4.13 39.84 -13.18
C ASN A 27 -4.46 38.85 -14.29
N LEU A 28 -4.82 37.62 -13.92
CA LEU A 28 -5.25 36.60 -14.88
C LEU A 28 -6.54 36.99 -15.63
N GLU A 29 -7.30 37.95 -15.11
CA GLU A 29 -8.50 38.51 -15.77
C GLU A 29 -8.14 39.41 -16.97
N ASP A 30 -6.92 39.94 -17.01
CA ASP A 30 -6.41 40.73 -18.14
C ASP A 30 -6.02 39.84 -19.32
N ILE A 31 -5.89 38.52 -19.08
CA ILE A 31 -5.60 37.49 -20.07
C ILE A 31 -6.93 36.95 -20.59
N ALA A 32 -7.63 37.79 -21.35
CA ALA A 32 -8.92 37.48 -21.94
C ALA A 32 -9.10 38.21 -23.26
N ASP A 33 -10.02 37.71 -24.08
CA ASP A 33 -10.52 38.42 -25.26
C ASP A 33 -11.17 39.73 -24.80
N SER A 34 -10.48 40.85 -25.00
CA SER A 34 -11.04 42.20 -24.85
C SER A 34 -11.67 42.64 -26.18
N ASP A 35 -12.44 43.72 -26.20
CA ASP A 35 -13.09 44.20 -27.43
C ASP A 35 -12.08 44.60 -28.53
N THR A 36 -10.86 44.99 -28.15
CA THR A 36 -9.82 45.51 -29.06
C THR A 36 -8.63 44.56 -29.25
N TYR A 37 -8.25 43.79 -28.22
CA TYR A 37 -7.09 42.91 -28.26
C TYR A 37 -7.36 41.58 -27.56
N THR A 38 -6.65 40.54 -27.99
CA THR A 38 -6.62 39.23 -27.37
C THR A 38 -5.23 38.98 -26.80
N ILE A 39 -5.16 38.58 -25.53
CA ILE A 39 -3.93 38.11 -24.88
C ILE A 39 -4.06 36.61 -24.61
N LYS A 40 -3.07 35.83 -25.02
CA LYS A 40 -3.00 34.39 -24.76
C LYS A 40 -1.69 34.03 -24.07
N LEU A 41 -1.78 33.11 -23.12
CA LEU A 41 -0.63 32.40 -22.57
C LEU A 41 -0.57 31.02 -23.22
N GLY A 42 0.63 30.56 -23.54
CA GLY A 42 0.78 29.21 -24.04
C GLY A 42 2.21 28.80 -24.27
N ILE A 43 2.32 27.61 -24.82
CA ILE A 43 3.54 26.83 -24.87
C ILE A 43 3.93 26.62 -26.33
N ILE A 44 5.21 26.83 -26.63
CA ILE A 44 5.82 26.53 -27.92
C ILE A 44 6.91 25.47 -27.71
N LYS A 45 6.81 24.34 -28.41
CA LYS A 45 7.83 23.27 -28.40
C LYS A 45 8.95 23.62 -29.38
N ARG A 46 10.19 23.55 -28.92
CA ARG A 46 11.40 23.98 -29.63
C ARG A 46 11.90 22.97 -30.67
N GLU A 47 11.37 21.75 -30.69
CA GLU A 47 11.78 20.68 -31.60
C GLU A 47 11.55 21.02 -33.09
N GLU A 48 10.62 21.93 -33.42
CA GLU A 48 10.22 22.21 -34.80
C GLU A 48 10.72 23.56 -35.37
N TYR A 49 11.07 24.57 -34.55
CA TYR A 49 11.42 25.92 -35.05
C TYR A 49 12.44 26.68 -34.18
N ASN A 50 13.27 27.52 -34.81
CA ASN A 50 14.14 28.46 -34.10
C ASN A 50 13.30 29.62 -33.54
N PHE A 51 13.35 29.85 -32.22
CA PHE A 51 12.53 30.86 -31.53
C PHE A 51 12.69 32.27 -32.14
N GLU A 52 13.88 32.62 -32.62
CA GLU A 52 14.14 33.91 -33.28
C GLU A 52 13.42 34.06 -34.63
N GLU A 53 13.19 32.96 -35.35
CA GLU A 53 12.46 32.95 -36.63
C GLU A 53 10.95 33.03 -36.38
N VAL A 54 10.48 32.35 -35.33
CA VAL A 54 9.08 32.43 -34.88
C VAL A 54 8.73 33.85 -34.44
N VAL A 55 9.59 34.53 -33.69
CA VAL A 55 9.36 35.94 -33.26
C VAL A 55 9.31 36.89 -34.46
N LYS A 56 10.18 36.73 -35.47
CA LYS A 56 10.14 37.54 -36.70
C LYS A 56 8.84 37.36 -37.46
N ASN A 57 8.40 36.12 -37.64
CA ASN A 57 7.15 35.81 -38.33
C ASN A 57 5.91 36.26 -37.52
N LEU A 58 5.99 36.28 -36.19
CA LEU A 58 4.95 36.84 -35.32
C LEU A 58 4.86 38.36 -35.48
N ASP A 59 5.99 39.06 -35.53
CA ASP A 59 6.05 40.51 -35.79
C ASP A 59 5.49 40.86 -37.18
N GLU A 60 5.79 40.07 -38.21
CA GLU A 60 5.24 40.22 -39.57
C GLU A 60 3.71 40.07 -39.60
N ASN A 61 3.16 39.19 -38.75
CA ASN A 61 1.72 38.99 -38.57
C ASN A 61 1.08 39.94 -37.54
N LYS A 62 1.83 40.94 -37.06
CA LYS A 62 1.40 41.93 -36.04
C LYS A 62 0.98 41.31 -34.70
N ILE A 63 1.65 40.25 -34.29
CA ILE A 63 1.47 39.57 -33.02
C ILE A 63 2.68 39.90 -32.13
N SER A 64 2.44 40.56 -31.00
CA SER A 64 3.48 40.81 -30.01
C SER A 64 3.70 39.55 -29.18
N CYS A 65 4.95 39.11 -29.05
CA CYS A 65 5.33 37.92 -28.29
C CYS A 65 6.44 38.26 -27.29
N GLU A 66 6.25 37.86 -26.03
CA GLU A 66 7.29 37.94 -25.00
C GLU A 66 7.54 36.56 -24.38
N LYS A 67 8.83 36.22 -24.23
CA LYS A 67 9.28 34.98 -23.59
C LYS A 67 9.25 35.15 -22.07
N LEU A 68 8.50 34.28 -21.38
CA LEU A 68 8.39 34.31 -19.92
C LEU A 68 9.41 33.38 -19.25
N SER A 69 9.53 32.14 -19.74
CA SER A 69 10.43 31.12 -19.15
C SER A 69 10.80 30.05 -20.18
N GLU A 70 11.86 29.31 -19.92
CA GLU A 70 12.34 28.18 -20.73
C GLU A 70 12.62 26.98 -19.83
N ASP A 71 12.05 25.83 -20.17
CA ASP A 71 12.26 24.57 -19.46
C ASP A 71 12.52 23.45 -20.48
N GLY A 72 13.81 23.16 -20.71
CA GLY A 72 14.24 22.20 -21.73
C GLY A 72 13.78 22.58 -23.14
N ASP A 73 13.01 21.70 -23.79
CA ASP A 73 12.49 21.90 -25.15
C ASP A 73 11.17 22.71 -25.17
N ILE A 74 10.75 23.25 -24.04
CA ILE A 74 9.47 23.95 -23.89
C ILE A 74 9.74 25.42 -23.57
N THR A 75 9.20 26.33 -24.41
CA THR A 75 9.23 27.77 -24.16
C THR A 75 7.86 28.30 -23.79
N TYR A 76 7.77 28.98 -22.66
CA TYR A 76 6.56 29.62 -22.17
C TYR A 76 6.50 31.06 -22.68
N VAL A 77 5.42 31.40 -23.38
CA VAL A 77 5.26 32.71 -24.02
C VAL A 77 3.94 33.37 -23.64
N ILE A 78 3.95 34.70 -23.66
CA ILE A 78 2.75 35.53 -23.68
C ILE A 78 2.64 36.18 -25.05
N LEU A 79 1.45 36.08 -25.64
CA LEU A 79 1.14 36.58 -26.98
C LEU A 79 0.02 37.60 -26.86
N ALA A 80 0.11 38.70 -27.61
CA ALA A 80 -0.93 39.71 -27.70
C ALA A 80 -1.13 40.15 -29.15
N TYR A 81 -2.37 40.16 -29.63
CA TYR A 81 -2.72 40.62 -30.97
C TYR A 81 -4.03 41.40 -30.99
N HIS A 82 -4.18 42.30 -31.97
CA HIS A 82 -5.39 43.09 -32.15
C HIS A 82 -6.49 42.23 -32.84
N ASN A 83 -7.74 42.36 -32.40
CA ASN A 83 -8.86 41.52 -32.87
C ASN A 83 -9.11 41.56 -34.39
N GLN A 84 -8.70 42.65 -35.05
CA GLN A 84 -8.75 42.77 -36.51
C GLN A 84 -7.92 41.70 -37.24
N TYR A 85 -6.89 41.15 -36.59
CA TYR A 85 -6.01 40.12 -37.16
C TYR A 85 -6.23 38.75 -36.53
N LYS A 86 -7.30 38.56 -35.76
CA LYS A 86 -7.59 37.30 -35.02
C LYS A 86 -7.53 36.06 -35.91
N LYS A 87 -8.12 36.13 -37.11
CA LYS A 87 -8.15 34.99 -38.05
C LYS A 87 -6.76 34.59 -38.56
N GLY A 88 -5.93 35.56 -38.93
CA GLY A 88 -4.56 35.29 -39.38
C GLY A 88 -3.65 34.84 -38.23
N ALA A 89 -3.87 35.39 -37.03
CA ALA A 89 -3.14 34.99 -35.84
C ALA A 89 -3.46 33.54 -35.43
N GLU A 90 -4.74 33.14 -35.41
CA GLU A 90 -5.13 31.76 -35.08
C GLU A 90 -4.65 30.74 -36.11
N GLU A 91 -4.69 31.07 -37.41
CA GLU A 91 -4.14 30.22 -38.48
C GLU A 91 -2.62 30.02 -38.32
N TYR A 92 -1.89 31.08 -37.96
CA TYR A 92 -0.45 30.99 -37.70
C TYR A 92 -0.13 30.24 -36.41
N LEU A 93 -0.87 30.50 -35.32
CA LEU A 93 -0.70 29.77 -34.05
C LEU A 93 -0.95 28.26 -34.21
N ALA A 94 -1.93 27.88 -35.03
CA ALA A 94 -2.16 26.47 -35.37
C ALA A 94 -1.01 25.84 -36.16
N SER A 95 -0.26 26.64 -36.95
CA SER A 95 0.88 26.16 -37.74
C SER A 95 2.15 25.91 -36.92
N ILE A 96 2.30 26.60 -35.77
CA ILE A 96 3.49 26.53 -34.91
C ILE A 96 3.32 25.59 -33.70
N SER A 97 2.34 24.67 -33.75
CA SER A 97 2.06 23.71 -32.68
C SER A 97 1.85 24.40 -31.30
N PHE A 98 1.22 25.58 -31.28
CA PHE A 98 0.98 26.34 -30.05
C PHE A 98 -0.10 25.66 -29.19
N GLU A 99 0.25 25.36 -27.93
CA GLU A 99 -0.70 24.85 -26.94
C GLU A 99 -1.11 25.98 -25.99
N GLU A 100 -2.40 26.37 -26.01
CA GLU A 100 -2.94 27.40 -25.12
C GLU A 100 -2.96 26.91 -23.66
N ALA A 101 -2.51 27.76 -22.74
CA ALA A 101 -2.48 27.43 -21.33
C ALA A 101 -3.90 27.45 -20.74
N GLU A 102 -4.37 26.30 -20.25
CA GLU A 102 -5.67 26.21 -19.57
C GLU A 102 -5.62 26.87 -18.17
N ILE A 103 -5.69 28.22 -18.12
CA ILE A 103 -5.78 28.99 -16.87
C ILE A 103 -7.23 29.40 -16.59
N THR A 104 -8.19 28.59 -17.03
CA THR A 104 -9.61 28.84 -16.82
C THR A 104 -9.98 28.59 -15.35
N GLY A 105 -10.56 29.61 -14.69
CA GLY A 105 -11.12 29.47 -13.33
C GLY A 105 -10.33 30.11 -12.20
N TYR A 106 -9.18 30.73 -12.48
CA TYR A 106 -8.39 31.49 -11.50
C TYR A 106 -8.62 33.00 -11.66
N ARG A 107 -8.69 33.73 -10.54
CA ARG A 107 -8.89 35.19 -10.52
C ARG A 107 -7.81 35.88 -9.70
N GLY A 108 -7.47 37.12 -10.07
CA GLY A 108 -6.39 37.89 -9.47
C GLY A 108 -4.99 37.41 -9.87
N THR A 109 -4.02 37.56 -8.97
CA THR A 109 -2.62 37.21 -9.24
C THR A 109 -2.32 35.73 -9.03
N ILE A 110 -1.34 35.22 -9.78
CA ILE A 110 -0.84 33.84 -9.64
C ILE A 110 -0.30 33.60 -8.23
N GLU A 111 0.46 34.56 -7.68
CA GLU A 111 0.98 34.49 -6.31
C GLU A 111 -0.13 34.36 -5.26
N GLY A 112 -1.23 35.10 -5.42
CA GLY A 112 -2.39 35.01 -4.53
C GLY A 112 -3.08 33.64 -4.58
N ASN A 113 -3.18 33.04 -5.77
CA ASN A 113 -3.76 31.72 -5.94
C ASN A 113 -2.85 30.61 -5.41
N LEU A 114 -1.54 30.69 -5.65
CA LEU A 114 -0.55 29.77 -5.07
C LEU A 114 -0.56 29.83 -3.53
N ALA A 115 -0.67 31.03 -2.94
CA ALA A 115 -0.78 31.19 -1.49
C ALA A 115 -2.07 30.55 -0.93
N LYS A 116 -3.20 30.67 -1.64
CA LYS A 116 -4.47 30.00 -1.26
C LYS A 116 -4.33 28.49 -1.31
N ILE A 117 -3.79 27.94 -2.40
CA ILE A 117 -3.60 26.48 -2.57
C ILE A 117 -2.68 25.95 -1.47
N LYS A 118 -1.56 26.64 -1.20
CA LYS A 118 -0.63 26.27 -0.12
C LYS A 118 -1.31 26.24 1.26
N LYS A 119 -2.11 27.26 1.59
CA LYS A 119 -2.89 27.29 2.84
C LYS A 119 -3.83 26.09 2.94
N ILE A 120 -4.48 25.70 1.83
CA ILE A 120 -5.39 24.55 1.81
C ILE A 120 -4.62 23.24 2.01
N ILE A 121 -3.47 23.07 1.35
CA ILE A 121 -2.60 21.90 1.54
C ILE A 121 -2.14 21.79 3.00
N ASP A 122 -1.65 22.88 3.58
CA ASP A 122 -1.19 22.89 4.97
C ASP A 122 -2.33 22.62 5.96
N PHE A 123 -3.52 23.17 5.71
CA PHE A 123 -4.72 22.88 6.50
C PHE A 123 -5.07 21.38 6.45
N ASN A 124 -5.10 20.76 5.27
CA ASN A 124 -5.41 19.34 5.12
C ASN A 124 -4.33 18.44 5.74
N ARG A 125 -3.05 18.79 5.61
CA ARG A 125 -1.94 18.08 6.28
C ARG A 125 -2.05 18.15 7.79
N ASN A 126 -2.35 19.32 8.35
CA ASN A 126 -2.53 19.48 9.79
C ASN A 126 -3.75 18.71 10.30
N ARG A 127 -4.86 18.74 9.54
CA ARG A 127 -6.04 17.93 9.83
C ARG A 127 -5.72 16.44 9.84
N LYS A 128 -4.97 15.95 8.84
CA LYS A 128 -4.51 14.56 8.77
C LYS A 128 -3.69 14.16 10.00
N LYS A 129 -2.72 15.00 10.39
CA LYS A 129 -1.91 14.76 11.61
C LYS A 129 -2.75 14.68 12.88
N ARG A 130 -3.72 15.58 13.03
CA ARG A 130 -4.65 15.58 14.19
C ARG A 130 -5.49 14.31 14.25
N LEU A 131 -6.11 13.93 13.14
CA LEU A 131 -6.92 12.71 13.05
C LEU A 131 -6.09 11.46 13.37
N LEU A 132 -4.86 11.37 12.88
CA LEU A 132 -3.96 10.27 13.22
C LEU A 132 -3.63 10.21 14.72
N ALA A 133 -3.43 11.37 15.35
CA ALA A 133 -3.19 11.43 16.79
C ALA A 133 -4.44 11.01 17.59
N GLU A 134 -5.63 11.40 17.15
CA GLU A 134 -6.91 10.98 17.75
C GLU A 134 -7.13 9.47 17.59
N ILE A 135 -6.92 8.92 16.40
CA ILE A 135 -7.02 7.47 16.14
C ILE A 135 -6.03 6.71 17.03
N ARG A 136 -4.78 7.15 17.11
CA ARG A 136 -3.78 6.50 17.99
C ARG A 136 -4.19 6.55 19.45
N LYS A 137 -4.72 7.68 19.92
CA LYS A 137 -5.19 7.83 21.30
C LYS A 137 -6.35 6.88 21.60
N ILE A 138 -7.33 6.80 20.70
CA ILE A 138 -8.46 5.89 20.83
C ILE A 138 -7.97 4.43 20.79
N SER A 139 -7.13 4.09 19.81
CA SER A 139 -6.52 2.77 19.70
C SER A 139 -5.82 2.38 20.99
N SER A 140 -4.87 3.18 21.49
CA SER A 140 -4.14 2.88 22.71
C SER A 140 -5.03 2.80 23.96
N GLN A 141 -6.16 3.51 23.98
CA GLN A 141 -7.09 3.50 25.10
C GLN A 141 -7.91 2.21 25.16
N TYR A 142 -8.23 1.62 24.00
CA TYR A 142 -9.14 0.48 23.91
C TYR A 142 -8.48 -0.80 23.43
N GLU A 143 -7.20 -0.79 23.02
CA GLU A 143 -6.48 -1.95 22.50
C GLU A 143 -6.54 -3.14 23.45
N GLU A 144 -6.13 -2.96 24.71
CA GLU A 144 -6.17 -4.03 25.72
C GLU A 144 -7.59 -4.58 25.91
N ALA A 145 -8.58 -3.70 26.07
CA ALA A 145 -9.96 -4.11 26.26
C ALA A 145 -10.51 -4.88 25.04
N LEU A 146 -10.25 -4.39 23.83
CA LEU A 146 -10.69 -5.01 22.59
C LEU A 146 -10.01 -6.36 22.36
N THR A 147 -8.73 -6.50 22.69
CA THR A 147 -8.04 -7.79 22.64
C THR A 147 -8.69 -8.80 23.58
N VAL A 148 -8.95 -8.40 24.83
CA VAL A 148 -9.63 -9.30 25.79
C VAL A 148 -11.03 -9.69 25.31
N TYR A 149 -11.79 -8.75 24.73
CA TYR A 149 -13.09 -9.06 24.16
C TYR A 149 -12.98 -9.98 22.93
N LEU A 150 -11.98 -9.79 22.08
CA LEU A 150 -11.72 -10.65 20.94
C LEU A 150 -11.40 -12.07 21.40
N ASP A 151 -10.44 -12.23 22.32
CA ASP A 151 -10.06 -13.51 22.91
C ASP A 151 -11.28 -14.23 23.51
N TYR A 152 -12.14 -13.48 24.22
CA TYR A 152 -13.37 -14.03 24.81
C TYR A 152 -14.37 -14.52 23.75
N ILE A 153 -14.56 -13.75 22.68
CA ILE A 153 -15.49 -14.11 21.60
C ILE A 153 -14.94 -15.30 20.80
N GLU A 154 -13.64 -15.31 20.49
CA GLU A 154 -12.98 -16.41 19.81
C GLU A 154 -13.06 -17.70 20.63
N ASN A 155 -12.77 -17.65 21.93
CA ASN A 155 -12.91 -18.80 22.82
C ASN A 155 -14.36 -19.32 22.88
N ASN A 156 -15.36 -18.43 22.94
CA ASN A 156 -16.76 -18.86 22.90
C ASN A 156 -17.14 -19.48 21.56
N LEU A 157 -16.61 -18.95 20.45
CA LEU A 157 -16.83 -19.51 19.12
C LEU A 157 -16.24 -20.93 19.03
N GLU A 158 -15.04 -21.15 19.55
CA GLU A 158 -14.43 -22.49 19.62
C GLU A 158 -15.28 -23.47 20.45
N ILE A 159 -15.84 -23.01 21.57
CA ILE A 159 -16.73 -23.83 22.41
C ILE A 159 -17.99 -24.22 21.63
N GLU A 160 -18.66 -23.28 20.96
CA GLU A 160 -19.86 -23.57 20.18
C GLU A 160 -19.56 -24.53 19.02
N GLN A 161 -18.46 -24.33 18.30
CA GLN A 161 -18.00 -25.26 17.26
C GLN A 161 -17.72 -26.67 17.81
N ALA A 162 -17.13 -26.76 19.00
CA ALA A 162 -16.90 -28.05 19.67
C ALA A 162 -18.23 -28.72 20.07
N ILE A 163 -19.23 -27.94 20.51
CA ILE A 163 -20.56 -28.46 20.82
C ILE A 163 -21.25 -29.00 19.54
N GLU A 164 -21.19 -28.25 18.44
CA GLU A 164 -21.77 -28.65 17.15
C GLU A 164 -21.09 -29.87 16.52
N SER A 165 -19.80 -30.08 16.78
CA SER A 165 -19.05 -31.25 16.28
C SER A 165 -19.50 -32.59 16.87
N GLY A 166 -20.21 -32.55 18.02
CA GLY A 166 -20.70 -33.74 18.71
C GLY A 166 -22.09 -34.18 18.26
N PHE A 167 -22.55 -35.28 18.85
CA PHE A 167 -23.94 -35.72 18.74
C PHE A 167 -24.66 -35.48 20.06
N SER A 168 -25.78 -34.76 20.06
CA SER A 168 -26.56 -34.47 21.26
C SER A 168 -28.01 -34.94 21.15
N THR A 169 -28.55 -35.34 22.30
CA THR A 169 -29.96 -35.63 22.54
C THR A 169 -30.48 -34.67 23.62
N ASP A 170 -31.79 -34.70 23.91
CA ASP A 170 -32.40 -33.85 24.94
C ASP A 170 -31.79 -33.98 26.34
N SER A 171 -31.03 -35.05 26.63
CA SER A 171 -30.49 -35.34 27.96
C SER A 171 -29.00 -35.69 28.00
N VAL A 172 -28.38 -36.04 26.87
CA VAL A 172 -26.98 -36.49 26.82
C VAL A 172 -26.31 -35.99 25.53
N SER A 173 -25.07 -35.51 25.64
CA SER A 173 -24.19 -35.21 24.52
C SER A 173 -22.99 -36.15 24.46
N PHE A 174 -22.57 -36.48 23.25
CA PHE A 174 -21.45 -37.36 22.92
C PHE A 174 -20.45 -36.58 22.08
N HIS A 175 -19.19 -36.54 22.54
CA HIS A 175 -18.10 -35.89 21.85
C HIS A 175 -16.92 -36.86 21.76
N THR A 176 -16.30 -36.92 20.57
CA THR A 176 -15.12 -37.72 20.30
C THR A 176 -13.96 -36.81 19.96
N ALA A 177 -12.81 -37.03 20.57
CA ALA A 177 -11.63 -36.20 20.36
C ALA A 177 -10.34 -37.03 20.41
N TRP A 178 -9.37 -36.64 19.60
CA TRP A 178 -8.02 -37.18 19.62
C TRP A 178 -7.22 -36.56 20.75
N VAL A 179 -6.55 -37.39 21.55
CA VAL A 179 -5.76 -36.93 22.70
C VAL A 179 -4.40 -37.60 22.66
N LYS A 180 -3.34 -36.82 22.88
CA LYS A 180 -1.99 -37.36 23.05
C LYS A 180 -1.94 -38.33 24.23
N LYS A 181 -1.22 -39.43 24.07
CA LYS A 181 -1.06 -40.47 25.10
C LYS A 181 -0.52 -39.90 26.42
N GLU A 182 0.34 -38.88 26.35
CA GLU A 182 0.94 -38.21 27.50
C GLU A 182 -0.07 -37.37 28.30
N ASP A 183 -0.96 -36.66 27.60
CA ASP A 183 -1.96 -35.76 28.19
C ASP A 183 -3.20 -36.49 28.72
N LYS A 184 -3.37 -37.78 28.37
CA LYS A 184 -4.50 -38.62 28.75
C LYS A 184 -4.89 -38.50 30.22
N LYS A 185 -3.92 -38.62 31.15
CA LYS A 185 -4.18 -38.58 32.59
C LYS A 185 -4.74 -37.23 33.02
N LYS A 186 -4.21 -36.15 32.46
CA LYS A 186 -4.64 -34.78 32.75
C LYS A 186 -6.08 -34.58 32.31
N ILE A 187 -6.40 -34.93 31.05
CA ILE A 187 -7.75 -34.80 30.50
C ILE A 187 -8.76 -35.62 31.29
N ILE A 188 -8.49 -36.89 31.58
CA ILE A 188 -9.39 -37.75 32.37
C ILE A 188 -9.67 -37.12 33.73
N SER A 189 -8.63 -36.67 34.44
CA SER A 189 -8.79 -36.04 35.76
C SER A 189 -9.60 -34.74 35.72
N THR A 190 -9.46 -33.95 34.65
CA THR A 190 -10.24 -32.73 34.44
C THR A 190 -11.69 -33.05 34.16
N VAL A 191 -11.98 -34.00 33.26
CA VAL A 191 -13.36 -34.35 32.89
C VAL A 191 -14.11 -35.01 34.04
N GLU A 192 -13.45 -35.91 34.79
CA GLU A 192 -14.03 -36.58 35.97
C GLU A 192 -14.31 -35.62 37.14
N SER A 193 -13.71 -34.43 37.14
CA SER A 193 -14.01 -33.40 38.16
C SER A 193 -15.42 -32.80 38.00
N PHE A 194 -16.01 -32.93 36.81
CA PHE A 194 -17.36 -32.45 36.53
C PHE A 194 -18.41 -33.50 36.95
N LYS A 195 -19.59 -33.02 37.35
CA LYS A 195 -20.70 -33.91 37.70
C LYS A 195 -21.31 -34.50 36.42
N SER A 196 -21.62 -35.79 36.45
CA SER A 196 -22.35 -36.50 35.38
C SER A 196 -21.62 -36.63 34.04
N THR A 197 -20.28 -36.70 34.06
CA THR A 197 -19.45 -36.98 32.88
C THR A 197 -18.90 -38.41 32.93
N ARG A 198 -18.64 -38.99 31.76
CA ARG A 198 -17.94 -40.28 31.64
C ARG A 198 -17.05 -40.25 30.41
N VAL A 199 -15.77 -40.60 30.60
CA VAL A 199 -14.80 -40.73 29.50
C VAL A 199 -14.66 -42.20 29.14
N ILE A 200 -14.66 -42.50 27.85
CA ILE A 200 -14.39 -43.84 27.32
C ILE A 200 -13.20 -43.70 26.37
N GLU A 201 -12.18 -44.51 26.59
CA GLU A 201 -11.04 -44.60 25.69
C GLU A 201 -11.40 -45.51 24.51
N ILE A 202 -11.15 -45.03 23.31
CA ILE A 202 -11.31 -45.75 22.05
C ILE A 202 -9.91 -45.80 21.43
N GLN A 203 -9.48 -46.99 21.03
CA GLN A 203 -8.23 -47.13 20.27
C GLN A 203 -8.53 -46.84 18.80
N PRO A 204 -7.65 -46.11 18.09
CA PRO A 204 -7.80 -45.89 16.66
C PRO A 204 -7.74 -47.21 15.89
N ASP A 205 -8.58 -47.33 14.86
CA ASP A 205 -8.45 -48.41 13.87
C ASP A 205 -7.32 -48.10 12.86
N GLU A 206 -6.78 -49.12 12.19
CA GLU A 206 -5.67 -48.94 11.23
C GLU A 206 -6.03 -48.04 10.03
N ASP A 207 -7.31 -48.00 9.65
CA ASP A 207 -7.83 -47.22 8.52
C ASP A 207 -8.36 -45.84 8.94
N GLU A 208 -8.28 -45.49 10.23
CA GLU A 208 -8.79 -44.22 10.74
C GLU A 208 -7.79 -43.08 10.49
N ASP A 209 -8.31 -41.90 10.12
CA ASP A 209 -7.48 -40.72 9.87
C ASP A 209 -7.12 -40.04 11.20
N VAL A 210 -6.08 -40.58 11.85
CA VAL A 210 -5.58 -40.09 13.14
C VAL A 210 -4.68 -38.88 12.93
N PRO A 211 -4.94 -37.73 13.61
CA PRO A 211 -4.06 -36.58 13.56
C PRO A 211 -2.64 -36.93 14.02
N VAL A 212 -1.66 -36.53 13.21
CA VAL A 212 -0.24 -36.83 13.44
C VAL A 212 0.43 -35.62 14.07
N ILE A 213 1.21 -35.87 15.13
CA ILE A 213 2.03 -34.86 15.79
C ILE A 213 3.45 -35.38 15.83
N LEU A 214 4.37 -34.63 15.22
CA LEU A 214 5.80 -34.94 15.23
C LEU A 214 6.41 -34.50 16.57
N GLU A 215 7.15 -35.41 17.20
CA GLU A 215 7.82 -35.15 18.47
C GLU A 215 9.31 -35.52 18.37
N ASN A 216 10.06 -34.67 17.67
CA ASN A 216 11.50 -34.85 17.54
C ASN A 216 12.29 -34.15 18.66
N LYS A 217 13.50 -34.66 18.91
CA LYS A 217 14.46 -34.02 19.83
C LYS A 217 14.79 -32.60 19.34
N PRO A 218 15.20 -31.67 20.24
CA PRO A 218 15.49 -30.28 19.87
C PRO A 218 16.49 -30.10 18.72
N LEU A 219 17.41 -31.06 18.53
CA LEU A 219 18.37 -31.06 17.44
C LEU A 219 17.72 -31.30 16.06
N PHE A 220 16.67 -32.11 16.01
CA PHE A 220 16.00 -32.53 14.77
C PHE A 220 14.70 -31.73 14.51
N ARG A 221 14.13 -31.13 15.55
CA ARG A 221 12.89 -30.35 15.51
C ARG A 221 12.85 -29.26 14.42
N PRO A 222 13.92 -28.48 14.16
CA PRO A 222 13.89 -27.47 13.10
C PRO A 222 13.65 -28.05 11.69
N PHE A 223 13.93 -29.34 11.50
CA PHE A 223 13.74 -30.03 10.23
C PHE A 223 12.33 -30.60 10.05
N GLU A 224 11.46 -30.57 11.08
CA GLU A 224 10.05 -30.94 10.97
C GLU A 224 9.34 -30.08 9.91
N ILE A 225 9.68 -28.78 9.81
CA ILE A 225 9.17 -27.88 8.77
C ILE A 225 9.45 -28.42 7.36
N VAL A 226 10.62 -29.04 7.15
CA VAL A 226 10.97 -29.60 5.84
C VAL A 226 10.07 -30.80 5.54
N VAL A 227 9.79 -31.64 6.53
CA VAL A 227 8.88 -32.78 6.37
C VAL A 227 7.44 -32.29 6.14
N ASP A 228 6.96 -31.33 6.93
CA ASP A 228 5.62 -30.75 6.83
C ASP A 228 5.33 -30.16 5.43
N LEU A 229 6.34 -29.58 4.78
CA LEU A 229 6.21 -29.05 3.41
C LEU A 229 5.93 -30.12 2.35
N TYR A 230 6.40 -31.36 2.56
CA TYR A 230 6.14 -32.49 1.65
C TYR A 230 4.95 -33.35 2.10
N GLY A 231 4.51 -33.19 3.35
CA GLY A 231 3.41 -33.93 3.96
C GLY A 231 3.90 -34.73 5.16
N VAL A 232 3.13 -34.68 6.25
CA VAL A 232 3.38 -35.48 7.45
C VAL A 232 3.21 -36.98 7.15
N PRO A 233 4.02 -37.85 7.78
CA PRO A 233 3.86 -39.30 7.65
C PRO A 233 2.49 -39.72 8.19
N ARG A 234 1.99 -40.89 7.75
CA ARG A 234 0.79 -41.47 8.38
C ARG A 234 1.08 -41.86 9.83
N TYR A 235 0.04 -41.97 10.64
CA TYR A 235 0.16 -42.27 12.08
C TYR A 235 1.00 -43.53 12.40
N PHE A 236 0.91 -44.57 11.56
CA PHE A 236 1.65 -45.82 11.73
C PHE A 236 2.98 -45.89 10.94
N GLU A 237 3.38 -44.80 10.28
CA GLU A 237 4.61 -44.73 9.50
C GLU A 237 5.80 -44.23 10.33
N ILE A 238 7.01 -44.53 9.85
CA ILE A 238 8.26 -44.09 10.49
C ILE A 238 8.49 -42.62 10.15
N ASP A 239 8.72 -41.78 11.17
CA ASP A 239 9.08 -40.38 10.98
C ASP A 239 10.43 -40.25 10.23
N PRO A 240 10.47 -39.64 9.04
CA PRO A 240 11.68 -39.45 8.27
C PRO A 240 12.56 -38.30 8.79
N THR A 241 12.06 -37.45 9.71
CA THR A 241 12.72 -36.21 10.18
C THR A 241 14.17 -36.42 10.62
N PRO A 242 14.55 -37.46 11.39
CA PRO A 242 15.94 -37.68 11.76
C PRO A 242 16.86 -37.94 10.55
N PHE A 243 16.38 -38.68 9.54
CA PHE A 243 17.15 -38.91 8.32
C PHE A 243 17.24 -37.64 7.47
N VAL A 244 16.11 -36.95 7.29
CA VAL A 244 16.04 -35.68 6.57
C VAL A 244 17.00 -34.66 7.18
N SER A 245 17.03 -34.53 8.51
CA SER A 245 17.91 -33.58 9.20
C SER A 245 19.39 -33.81 8.90
N LEU A 246 19.83 -35.08 8.95
CA LEU A 246 21.22 -35.45 8.69
C LEU A 246 21.61 -35.16 7.23
N PHE A 247 20.81 -35.63 6.28
CA PHE A 247 21.11 -35.43 4.86
C PHE A 247 20.99 -33.97 4.46
N PHE A 248 20.00 -33.25 4.98
CA PHE A 248 19.84 -31.81 4.73
C PHE A 248 21.07 -31.04 5.21
N ALA A 249 21.55 -31.28 6.44
CA ALA A 249 22.74 -30.60 6.96
C ALA A 249 23.98 -30.87 6.09
N VAL A 250 24.17 -32.12 5.64
CA VAL A 250 25.30 -32.50 4.77
C VAL A 250 25.19 -31.82 3.40
N PHE A 251 24.04 -31.93 2.73
CA PHE A 251 23.87 -31.35 1.40
C PHE A 251 23.87 -29.83 1.42
N PHE A 252 23.30 -29.19 2.45
CA PHE A 252 23.38 -27.75 2.63
C PHE A 252 24.83 -27.27 2.76
N GLY A 253 25.63 -27.96 3.59
CA GLY A 253 27.06 -27.67 3.73
C GLY A 253 27.83 -27.83 2.42
N LEU A 254 27.54 -28.89 1.66
CA LEU A 254 28.14 -29.13 0.33
C LEU A 254 27.74 -28.07 -0.70
N CYS A 255 26.49 -27.60 -0.70
CA CYS A 255 26.03 -26.58 -1.63
C CYS A 255 26.58 -25.19 -1.29
N LEU A 256 26.75 -24.87 -0.01
CA LEU A 256 27.26 -23.58 0.42
C LEU A 256 28.75 -23.43 0.07
N MET A 257 29.55 -24.48 0.32
CA MET A 257 30.99 -24.67 0.00
C MET A 257 31.93 -23.45 0.20
N ASP A 258 31.48 -22.42 0.91
CA ASP A 258 32.17 -21.16 1.14
C ASP A 258 32.26 -20.93 2.65
N ALA A 259 33.50 -20.89 3.14
CA ALA A 259 33.79 -20.70 4.56
C ALA A 259 33.40 -19.31 5.07
N GLY A 260 33.41 -18.28 4.22
CA GLY A 260 33.00 -16.92 4.57
C GLY A 260 31.50 -16.82 4.81
N TYR A 261 30.68 -17.34 3.89
CA TYR A 261 29.23 -17.38 4.09
C TYR A 261 28.83 -18.28 5.27
N GLY A 262 29.49 -19.44 5.44
CA GLY A 262 29.26 -20.31 6.60
C GLY A 262 29.55 -19.61 7.94
N PHE A 263 30.64 -18.84 8.01
CA PHE A 263 31.00 -18.09 9.22
C PHE A 263 30.00 -16.98 9.54
N ILE A 264 29.55 -16.22 8.54
CA ILE A 264 28.54 -15.17 8.72
C ILE A 264 27.22 -15.77 9.22
N LEU A 265 26.77 -16.89 8.63
CA LEU A 265 25.56 -17.59 9.06
C LEU A 265 25.67 -18.08 10.50
N ALA A 266 26.80 -18.66 10.90
CA ALA A 266 27.01 -19.11 12.27
C ALA A 266 26.92 -17.97 13.30
N ILE A 267 27.44 -16.79 12.97
CA ILE A 267 27.31 -15.60 13.83
C ILE A 267 25.85 -15.15 13.91
N LEU A 268 25.14 -15.09 12.77
CA LEU A 268 23.73 -14.70 12.76
C LEU A 268 22.88 -15.64 13.62
N THR A 269 23.08 -16.95 13.51
CA THR A 269 22.35 -17.94 14.32
C THR A 269 22.67 -17.87 15.82
N LEU A 270 23.80 -17.27 16.24
CA LEU A 270 24.10 -17.04 17.65
C LEU A 270 23.45 -15.77 18.21
N ILE A 271 23.10 -14.82 17.35
CA ILE A 271 22.52 -13.53 17.73
C ILE A 271 20.99 -13.60 17.79
N PHE A 272 20.37 -14.42 16.94
CA PHE A 272 18.94 -14.63 16.84
C PHE A 272 18.50 -15.91 17.55
#